data_AF-A0A969H4L2-F1
#
_entry.id   AF-A0A969H4L2-F1
#
_cell.length_a   1.000
_cell.length_b   1.000
_cell.length_c   1.000
_cell.angle_alpha   90.00
_cell.angle_beta   90.00
_cell.angle_gamma   90.00
#
_symmetry.space_group_name_H-M   'P 1'
#
loop_
_entity.id
_entity.type
_entity.pdbx_description
1 polymer ?
#
loop_
_entity_poly.entity_id
_entity_poly.type
_entity_poly.pdbx_seq_one_letter_code
_entity_poly.pdbx_strand_id
1 'polypeptide(L)'
;MREQEAYLKKGQQKETLGAVNLEIDNLRAGWYWAVANRREEDFEKYREGLFLVHNVQSWFQEGEAVFRHAAARLRKAKEKAGSDRQIDKMLGHVLARQGVFCASLGQYDQARAVMQEGLAIFQDAVLRQNAPLSLNYLAAVAWALGEYVEAKQLCQESLIITERWAIAGNRRSFWNTWV
;
A
#
# COMPACT_ATOMS: atom_id res chain seq x y z
N MET A 1 23.90 -40.34 8.96
CA MET A 1 22.89 -39.95 7.94
C MET A 1 22.01 -38.78 8.41
N ARG A 2 21.34 -38.84 9.58
CA ARG A 2 20.47 -37.74 10.09
C ARG A 2 21.16 -36.39 10.34
N GLU A 3 22.42 -36.38 10.75
CA GLU A 3 23.17 -35.12 11.01
C GLU A 3 23.56 -34.38 9.72
N GLN A 4 23.83 -35.13 8.64
CA GLN A 4 24.20 -34.57 7.34
C GLN A 4 22.98 -33.92 6.67
N GLU A 5 21.80 -34.54 6.79
CA GLU A 5 20.52 -33.96 6.34
C GLU A 5 20.13 -32.71 7.12
N ALA A 6 20.38 -32.68 8.44
CA ALA A 6 20.12 -31.50 9.26
C ALA A 6 21.05 -30.33 8.89
N TYR A 7 22.32 -30.62 8.59
CA TYR A 7 23.30 -29.61 8.16
C TYR A 7 22.97 -29.05 6.77
N LEU A 8 22.58 -29.93 5.83
CA LEU A 8 22.11 -29.55 4.49
C LEU A 8 20.84 -28.69 4.56
N LYS A 9 19.83 -29.09 5.35
CA LYS A 9 18.60 -28.31 5.54
C LYS A 9 18.89 -26.94 6.15
N LYS A 10 19.80 -26.86 7.13
CA LYS A 10 20.19 -25.60 7.78
C LYS A 10 20.98 -24.67 6.84
N GLY A 11 21.81 -25.23 5.97
CA GLY A 11 22.52 -24.50 4.90
C GLY A 11 21.56 -23.95 3.85
N GLN A 12 20.70 -24.82 3.30
CA GLN A 12 19.66 -24.43 2.33
C GLN A 12 18.71 -23.38 2.90
N GLN A 13 18.29 -23.52 4.17
CA GLN A 13 17.42 -22.53 4.81
C GLN A 13 18.10 -21.16 4.95
N LYS A 14 19.40 -21.12 5.25
CA LYS A 14 20.17 -19.86 5.28
C LYS A 14 20.33 -19.24 3.89
N GLU A 15 20.58 -20.05 2.86
CA GLU A 15 20.68 -19.59 1.47
C GLU A 15 19.35 -19.04 0.96
N THR A 16 18.23 -19.74 1.23
CA THR A 16 16.88 -19.29 0.88
C THR A 16 16.52 -17.98 1.60
N LEU A 17 16.86 -17.85 2.89
CA LEU A 17 16.68 -16.59 3.63
C LEU A 17 17.54 -15.46 3.06
N GLY A 18 18.78 -15.76 2.63
CA GLY A 18 19.65 -14.81 1.96
C GLY A 18 19.10 -14.33 0.61
N ALA A 19 18.57 -15.25 -0.20
CA ALA A 19 17.94 -14.93 -1.48
C ALA A 19 16.69 -14.07 -1.31
N VAL A 20 15.81 -14.42 -0.35
CA VAL A 20 14.62 -13.63 -0.03
C VAL A 20 14.99 -12.21 0.43
N ASN A 21 16.01 -12.07 1.29
CA ASN A 21 16.48 -10.75 1.72
C ASN A 21 17.03 -9.91 0.56
N LEU A 22 17.78 -10.54 -0.35
CA LEU A 22 18.31 -9.86 -1.54
C LEU A 22 17.18 -9.39 -2.47
N GLU A 23 16.14 -10.20 -2.65
CA GLU A 23 14.96 -9.82 -3.41
C GLU A 23 14.21 -8.65 -2.75
N ILE A 24 14.07 -8.65 -1.42
CA ILE A 24 13.45 -7.56 -0.67
C ILE A 24 14.26 -6.26 -0.79
N ASP A 25 15.58 -6.33 -0.70
CA ASP A 25 16.45 -5.16 -0.83
C ASP A 25 16.41 -4.59 -2.25
N ASN A 26 16.33 -5.45 -3.28
CA ASN A 26 16.11 -5.02 -4.66
C ASN A 26 14.74 -4.34 -4.83
N LEU A 27 13.69 -4.86 -4.21
CA LEU A 27 12.36 -4.23 -4.22
C LEU A 27 12.37 -2.87 -3.50
N ARG A 28 13.09 -2.74 -2.38
CA ARG A 28 13.25 -1.47 -1.64
C ARG A 28 14.04 -0.44 -2.44
N ALA A 29 15.13 -0.86 -3.08
CA ALA A 29 15.92 0.02 -3.94
C ALA A 29 15.10 0.54 -5.13
N GLY A 30 14.38 -0.38 -5.82
CA GLY A 30 13.47 -0.04 -6.91
C GLY A 30 12.35 0.90 -6.47
N TRP A 31 11.76 0.66 -5.30
CA TRP A 31 10.76 1.53 -4.70
C TRP A 31 11.26 2.95 -4.47
N TYR A 32 12.40 3.12 -3.80
CA TYR A 32 12.95 4.45 -3.55
C TYR A 32 13.32 5.17 -4.83
N TRP A 33 13.80 4.44 -5.83
CA TRP A 33 14.08 5.01 -7.15
C TRP A 33 12.80 5.44 -7.86
N ALA A 34 11.75 4.63 -7.86
CA ALA A 34 10.46 4.95 -8.48
C ALA A 34 9.80 6.18 -7.82
N VAL A 35 9.84 6.27 -6.49
CA VAL A 35 9.37 7.43 -5.72
C VAL A 35 10.20 8.68 -6.05
N ALA A 36 11.52 8.56 -6.13
CA ALA A 36 12.40 9.68 -6.46
C ALA A 36 12.15 10.25 -7.86
N ASN A 37 11.88 9.36 -8.82
CA ASN A 37 11.75 9.70 -10.24
C ASN A 37 10.30 9.84 -10.70
N ARG A 38 9.30 9.70 -9.81
CA ARG A 38 7.86 9.79 -10.13
C ARG A 38 7.49 8.83 -11.28
N ARG A 39 7.98 7.59 -11.21
CA ARG A 39 7.72 6.55 -12.22
C ARG A 39 6.51 5.74 -11.79
N GLU A 40 5.33 6.07 -12.32
CA GLU A 40 4.05 5.53 -11.83
C GLU A 40 3.87 4.02 -12.05
N GLU A 41 4.23 3.52 -13.23
CA GLU A 41 4.13 2.08 -13.54
C GLU A 41 5.05 1.24 -12.66
N ASP A 42 6.28 1.71 -12.46
CA ASP A 42 7.27 1.08 -11.59
C ASP A 42 6.80 1.14 -10.11
N PHE A 43 6.29 2.30 -9.70
CA PHE A 43 5.76 2.53 -8.35
C PHE A 43 4.67 1.55 -7.97
N GLU A 44 3.70 1.31 -8.86
CA GLU A 44 2.56 0.43 -8.56
C GLU A 44 3.00 -1.02 -8.34
N LYS A 45 3.91 -1.50 -9.19
CA LYS A 45 4.49 -2.85 -9.06
C LYS A 45 5.25 -3.02 -7.75
N TYR A 46 6.09 -2.05 -7.36
CA TYR A 46 6.84 -2.11 -6.11
C TYR A 46 5.93 -1.96 -4.88
N ARG A 47 4.87 -1.15 -4.97
CA ARG A 47 3.90 -0.92 -3.88
C ARG A 47 3.23 -2.22 -3.45
N GLU A 48 2.70 -2.99 -4.40
CA GLU A 48 2.05 -4.28 -4.11
C GLU A 48 3.04 -5.34 -3.61
N GLY A 49 4.20 -5.45 -4.27
CA GLY A 49 5.24 -6.41 -3.86
C GLY A 49 5.74 -6.19 -2.44
N LEU A 50 6.06 -4.94 -2.08
CA LEU A 50 6.50 -4.60 -0.72
C LEU A 50 5.39 -4.77 0.30
N PHE A 51 4.14 -4.43 -0.03
CA PHE A 51 3.01 -4.63 0.86
C PHE A 51 2.83 -6.11 1.22
N LEU A 52 2.80 -6.98 0.21
CA LEU A 52 2.62 -8.42 0.42
C LEU A 52 3.75 -9.03 1.24
N VAL A 53 5.02 -8.71 0.92
CA VAL A 53 6.14 -9.32 1.65
C VAL A 53 6.17 -8.91 3.12
N HIS A 54 5.96 -7.63 3.43
CA HIS A 54 5.99 -7.16 4.83
C HIS A 54 4.74 -7.59 5.61
N ASN A 55 3.59 -7.71 4.95
CA ASN A 55 2.35 -8.17 5.59
C ASN A 55 2.38 -9.68 5.87
N VAL A 56 2.84 -10.49 4.91
CA VAL A 56 2.89 -11.96 5.02
C VAL A 56 3.97 -12.41 6.02
N GLN A 57 5.10 -11.70 6.10
CA GLN A 57 6.16 -12.03 7.07
C GLN A 57 5.97 -11.38 8.45
N SER A 58 4.83 -10.71 8.68
CA SER A 58 4.55 -9.97 9.93
C SER A 58 5.60 -8.92 10.30
N TRP A 59 6.34 -8.40 9.31
CA TRP A 59 7.31 -7.33 9.49
C TRP A 59 6.61 -5.96 9.43
N PHE A 60 5.60 -5.80 10.28
CA PHE A 60 4.73 -4.62 10.22
C PHE A 60 5.48 -3.33 10.58
N GLN A 61 6.46 -3.39 11.49
CA GLN A 61 7.31 -2.26 11.85
C GLN A 61 8.19 -1.81 10.67
N GLU A 62 8.78 -2.77 9.95
CA GLU A 62 9.59 -2.45 8.77
C GLU A 62 8.73 -1.92 7.62
N GLY A 63 7.55 -2.51 7.41
CA GLY A 63 6.55 -2.03 6.46
C GLY A 63 6.14 -0.58 6.76
N GLU A 64 5.76 -0.28 8.01
CA GLU A 64 5.43 1.08 8.44
C GLU A 64 6.56 2.06 8.13
N ALA A 65 7.81 1.70 8.48
CA ALA A 65 8.96 2.57 8.26
C ALA A 65 9.21 2.86 6.78
N VAL A 66 9.11 1.84 5.90
CA VAL A 66 9.31 1.99 4.45
C VAL A 66 8.26 2.92 3.85
N PHE A 67 6.99 2.74 4.19
CA PHE A 67 5.90 3.56 3.65
C PHE A 67 5.90 4.97 4.26
N ARG A 68 6.22 5.13 5.55
CA ARG A 68 6.41 6.44 6.18
C ARG A 68 7.53 7.25 5.53
N HIS A 69 8.66 6.61 5.21
CA HIS A 69 9.77 7.27 4.54
C HIS A 69 9.37 7.74 3.14
N ALA A 70 8.65 6.92 2.38
CA ALA A 70 8.12 7.30 1.08
C ALA A 70 7.15 8.49 1.16
N ALA A 71 6.24 8.48 2.15
CA ALA A 71 5.31 9.57 2.38
C ALA A 71 6.05 10.89 2.66
N ALA A 72 7.08 10.86 3.51
CA ALA A 72 7.90 12.04 3.80
C ALA A 72 8.61 12.60 2.57
N ARG A 73 9.09 11.72 1.66
CA ARG A 73 9.71 12.15 0.39
C ARG A 73 8.70 12.77 -0.56
N LEU A 74 7.52 12.18 -0.70
CA LEU A 74 6.46 12.69 -1.56
C LEU A 74 5.91 14.03 -1.04
N ARG A 75 5.75 14.21 0.28
CA ARG A 75 5.37 15.51 0.87
C ARG A 75 6.40 16.61 0.52
N LYS A 76 7.70 16.34 0.70
CA LYS A 76 8.77 17.26 0.30
C LYS A 76 8.78 17.55 -1.21
N ALA A 77 8.48 16.55 -2.04
CA ALA A 77 8.39 16.74 -3.48
C ALA A 77 7.19 17.64 -3.85
N LYS A 78 6.04 17.45 -3.18
CA LYS A 78 4.84 18.28 -3.33
C LYS A 78 5.10 19.73 -2.94
N GLU A 79 5.76 19.98 -1.81
CA GLU A 79 6.14 21.33 -1.37
C GLU A 79 6.98 22.07 -2.43
N LYS A 80 7.87 21.36 -3.13
CA LYS A 80 8.73 21.93 -4.17
C LYS A 80 8.03 22.11 -5.51
N ALA A 81 7.18 21.16 -5.90
CA ALA A 81 6.53 21.14 -7.21
C ALA A 81 5.21 21.93 -7.25
N GLY A 82 4.60 22.20 -6.10
CA GLY A 82 3.26 22.76 -6.01
C GLY A 82 2.17 21.70 -6.28
N SER A 83 1.12 22.09 -6.99
CA SER A 83 0.02 21.18 -7.35
C SER A 83 0.46 20.19 -8.44
N ASP A 84 0.82 18.97 -8.04
CA ASP A 84 1.21 17.87 -8.94
C ASP A 84 0.33 16.65 -8.66
N ARG A 85 -0.61 16.39 -9.58
CA ARG A 85 -1.57 15.29 -9.48
C ARG A 85 -0.92 13.91 -9.39
N GLN A 86 0.28 13.76 -9.96
CA GLN A 86 1.00 12.51 -9.92
C GLN A 86 1.57 12.26 -8.52
N ILE A 87 2.17 13.29 -7.91
CA ILE A 87 2.64 13.23 -6.52
C ILE A 87 1.46 13.00 -5.58
N ASP A 88 0.34 13.67 -5.80
CA ASP A 88 -0.89 13.49 -5.04
C ASP A 88 -1.40 12.05 -5.13
N LYS A 89 -1.47 11.51 -6.35
CA LYS A 89 -1.87 10.11 -6.57
C LYS A 89 -0.97 9.14 -5.80
N MET A 90 0.34 9.28 -5.95
CA MET A 90 1.32 8.42 -5.27
C MET A 90 1.24 8.56 -3.75
N LEU A 91 1.11 9.79 -3.24
CA LEU A 91 1.06 10.06 -1.80
C LEU A 91 -0.18 9.44 -1.16
N GLY A 92 -1.36 9.58 -1.78
CA GLY A 92 -2.60 8.96 -1.27
C GLY A 92 -2.49 7.44 -1.17
N HIS A 93 -1.89 6.78 -2.17
CA HIS A 93 -1.65 5.33 -2.16
C HIS A 93 -0.65 4.88 -1.09
N VAL A 94 0.44 5.65 -0.90
CA VAL A 94 1.43 5.37 0.16
C VAL A 94 0.80 5.49 1.54
N LEU A 95 0.00 6.53 1.78
CA LEU A 95 -0.66 6.77 3.06
C LEU A 95 -1.67 5.68 3.42
N ALA A 96 -2.44 5.21 2.44
CA ALA A 96 -3.35 4.08 2.62
C ALA A 96 -2.58 2.82 3.10
N ARG A 97 -1.46 2.51 2.44
CA ARG A 97 -0.62 1.36 2.78
C ARG A 97 0.09 1.52 4.12
N GLN A 98 0.61 2.71 4.45
CA GLN A 98 1.17 3.00 5.78
C GLN A 98 0.14 2.74 6.88
N GLY A 99 -1.11 3.19 6.66
CA GLY A 99 -2.18 2.99 7.62
C GLY A 99 -2.47 1.52 7.90
N VAL A 100 -2.38 0.65 6.88
CA VAL A 100 -2.56 -0.79 7.10
C VAL A 100 -1.50 -1.34 8.04
N PHE A 101 -0.24 -0.94 7.87
CA PHE A 101 0.83 -1.34 8.80
C PHE A 101 0.60 -0.81 10.21
N CYS A 102 0.18 0.45 10.37
CA CYS A 102 -0.22 1.00 11.67
C CYS A 102 -1.35 0.17 12.32
N ALA A 103 -2.38 -0.20 11.56
CA ALA A 103 -3.47 -1.04 12.05
C ALA A 103 -3.00 -2.44 12.46
N SER A 104 -2.10 -3.06 11.67
CA SER A 104 -1.47 -4.35 12.03
C SER A 104 -0.59 -4.27 13.27
N LEU A 105 -0.07 -3.08 13.60
CA LEU A 105 0.66 -2.80 14.85
C LEU A 105 -0.26 -2.44 16.03
N GLY A 106 -1.58 -2.45 15.84
CA GLY A 106 -2.57 -2.03 16.86
C GLY A 106 -2.67 -0.52 17.05
N GLN A 107 -2.00 0.28 16.20
CA GLN A 107 -1.99 1.74 16.25
C GLN A 107 -3.19 2.31 15.46
N TYR A 108 -4.41 2.00 15.91
CA TYR A 108 -5.63 2.31 15.15
C TYR A 108 -5.87 3.82 14.94
N ASP A 109 -5.56 4.66 15.93
CA ASP A 109 -5.69 6.12 15.79
C ASP A 109 -4.75 6.68 14.71
N GLN A 110 -3.50 6.20 14.71
CA GLN A 110 -2.53 6.59 13.70
C GLN A 110 -2.94 6.06 12.32
N ALA A 111 -3.42 4.82 12.25
CA ALA A 111 -3.93 4.22 11.02
C ALA A 111 -5.07 5.04 10.41
N ARG A 112 -6.06 5.43 11.22
CA ARG A 112 -7.18 6.28 10.83
C ARG A 112 -6.68 7.63 10.32
N ALA A 113 -5.78 8.29 11.06
CA ALA A 113 -5.27 9.60 10.69
C ALA A 113 -4.54 9.59 9.33
N VAL A 114 -3.63 8.64 9.10
CA VAL A 114 -2.88 8.59 7.84
C VAL A 114 -3.76 8.19 6.65
N MET A 115 -4.72 7.27 6.84
CA MET A 115 -5.64 6.90 5.76
C MET A 115 -6.61 8.04 5.43
N GLN A 116 -7.08 8.80 6.42
CA GLN A 116 -7.91 9.99 6.21
C GLN A 116 -7.14 11.09 5.46
N GLU A 117 -5.86 11.29 5.75
CA GLU A 117 -4.99 12.18 4.97
C GLU A 117 -4.91 11.72 3.50
N GLY A 118 -4.69 10.43 3.27
CA GLY A 118 -4.66 9.86 1.91
C GLY A 118 -5.99 10.04 1.18
N LEU A 119 -7.11 9.84 1.87
CA LEU A 119 -8.45 10.04 1.33
C LEU A 119 -8.73 11.51 0.99
N ALA A 120 -8.25 12.45 1.81
CA ALA A 120 -8.38 13.88 1.56
C ALA A 120 -7.69 14.30 0.25
N ILE A 121 -6.57 13.65 -0.10
CA ILE A 121 -5.88 13.89 -1.39
C ILE A 121 -6.74 13.43 -2.58
N PHE A 122 -7.56 12.40 -2.40
CA PHE A 122 -8.46 11.87 -3.43
C PHE A 122 -9.81 12.59 -3.52
N GLN A 123 -9.97 13.76 -2.90
CA GLN A 123 -11.18 14.58 -3.03
C GLN A 123 -11.31 15.24 -4.42
N ASP A 124 -10.20 15.45 -5.14
CA ASP A 124 -10.25 15.93 -6.53
C ASP A 124 -11.01 14.90 -7.41
N ALA A 125 -11.96 15.39 -8.21
CA ALA A 125 -12.79 14.56 -9.09
C ALA A 125 -11.97 13.64 -10.02
N VAL A 126 -10.79 14.09 -10.46
CA VAL A 126 -9.87 13.32 -11.32
C VAL A 126 -9.20 12.19 -10.54
N LEU A 127 -8.93 12.39 -9.25
CA LEU A 127 -8.24 11.42 -8.40
C LEU A 127 -9.20 10.53 -7.62
N ARG A 128 -10.48 10.85 -7.57
CA ARG A 128 -11.49 10.13 -6.78
C ARG A 128 -11.57 8.63 -7.09
N GLN A 129 -11.21 8.20 -8.30
CA GLN A 129 -11.10 6.77 -8.65
C GLN A 129 -10.09 5.98 -7.80
N ASN A 130 -9.15 6.65 -7.14
CA ASN A 130 -8.12 6.03 -6.32
C ASN A 130 -8.53 5.89 -4.84
N ALA A 131 -9.64 6.52 -4.42
CA ALA A 131 -10.16 6.46 -3.06
C ALA A 131 -10.58 5.07 -2.51
N PRO A 132 -11.06 4.10 -3.33
CA PRO A 132 -11.62 2.85 -2.82
C PRO A 132 -10.69 2.07 -1.88
N LEU A 133 -9.38 2.06 -2.16
CA LEU A 133 -8.41 1.35 -1.32
C LEU A 133 -8.37 1.92 0.11
N SER A 134 -8.28 3.25 0.23
CA SER A 134 -8.26 3.96 1.52
C SER A 134 -9.57 3.79 2.28
N LEU A 135 -10.70 3.87 1.57
CA LEU A 135 -12.04 3.68 2.16
C LEU A 135 -12.23 2.26 2.71
N ASN A 136 -11.82 1.24 1.96
CA ASN A 136 -11.92 -0.14 2.41
C ASN A 136 -11.06 -0.41 3.65
N TYR A 137 -9.86 0.16 3.73
CA TYR A 137 -9.01 -0.01 4.90
C TYR A 137 -9.48 0.78 6.11
N LEU A 138 -10.02 1.99 5.93
CA LEU A 138 -10.70 2.72 7.00
C LEU A 138 -11.90 1.94 7.51
N ALA A 139 -12.68 1.31 6.63
CA ALA A 139 -13.80 0.48 7.03
C ALA A 139 -13.36 -0.72 7.86
N ALA A 140 -12.24 -1.37 7.50
CA ALA A 140 -11.67 -2.46 8.27
C ALA A 140 -11.19 -2.01 9.66
N VAL A 141 -10.58 -0.82 9.76
CA VAL A 141 -10.18 -0.22 11.06
C VAL A 141 -11.41 0.11 11.90
N ALA A 142 -12.41 0.78 11.34
CA ALA A 142 -13.67 1.10 12.03
C ALA A 142 -14.39 -0.18 12.51
N TRP A 143 -14.39 -1.24 11.70
CA TRP A 143 -14.91 -2.54 12.10
C TRP A 143 -14.16 -3.12 13.30
N ALA A 144 -12.83 -3.09 13.30
CA ALA A 144 -12.01 -3.58 14.41
C ALA A 144 -12.24 -2.80 15.71
N LEU A 145 -12.60 -1.52 15.61
CA LEU A 145 -12.96 -0.66 16.74
C LEU A 145 -14.43 -0.78 17.18
N GLY A 146 -15.24 -1.57 16.48
CA GLY A 146 -16.68 -1.74 16.77
C GLY A 146 -17.58 -0.64 16.23
N GLU A 147 -17.06 0.25 15.39
CA GLU A 147 -17.77 1.38 14.78
C GLU A 147 -18.48 0.93 13.48
N TYR A 148 -19.39 -0.04 13.61
CA TYR A 148 -19.99 -0.73 12.46
C TYR A 148 -20.78 0.18 11.51
N VAL A 149 -21.39 1.25 12.03
CA VAL A 149 -22.13 2.23 11.21
C VAL A 149 -21.18 2.97 10.28
N GLU A 150 -20.04 3.42 10.80
CA GLU A 150 -19.01 4.10 10.01
C GLU A 150 -18.38 3.13 8.99
N ALA A 151 -18.04 1.91 9.42
CA ALA A 151 -17.50 0.89 8.54
C ALA A 151 -18.43 0.60 7.34
N LYS A 152 -19.74 0.51 7.58
CA LYS A 152 -20.74 0.32 6.52
C LYS A 152 -20.77 1.50 5.56
N GLN A 153 -20.76 2.73 6.07
CA GLN A 153 -20.77 3.94 5.24
C GLN A 153 -19.53 4.02 4.33
N LEU A 154 -18.35 3.74 4.89
CA LEU A 154 -17.08 3.72 4.14
C LEU A 154 -17.08 2.66 3.03
N CYS A 155 -17.55 1.44 3.31
CA CYS A 155 -17.72 0.40 2.29
C CYS A 155 -18.71 0.81 1.19
N GLN A 156 -19.82 1.45 1.55
CA GLN A 156 -20.82 1.92 0.58
C GLN A 156 -20.24 3.02 -0.32
N GLU A 157 -19.49 3.97 0.22
CA GLU A 157 -18.83 4.99 -0.60
C GLU A 157 -17.81 4.38 -1.57
N SER A 158 -17.01 3.42 -1.09
CA SER A 158 -16.04 2.70 -1.92
C SER A 158 -16.71 1.98 -3.09
N LEU A 159 -17.85 1.32 -2.83
CA LEU A 159 -18.64 0.63 -3.84
C LEU A 159 -19.19 1.62 -4.88
N ILE A 160 -19.82 2.71 -4.46
CA ILE A 160 -20.39 3.73 -5.35
C ILE A 160 -19.32 4.28 -6.30
N ILE A 161 -18.13 4.58 -5.78
CA ILE A 161 -17.01 5.05 -6.60
C ILE A 161 -16.63 3.98 -7.62
N THR A 162 -16.40 2.75 -7.16
CA THR A 162 -15.97 1.63 -8.03
C THR A 162 -16.99 1.34 -9.14
N GLU A 163 -18.28 1.32 -8.82
CA GLU A 163 -19.37 1.11 -9.79
C GLU A 163 -19.43 2.25 -10.82
N ARG A 164 -19.34 3.50 -10.37
CA ARG A 164 -19.34 4.67 -11.26
C ARG A 164 -18.20 4.60 -12.28
N TRP A 165 -17.02 4.18 -11.85
CA TRP A 165 -15.86 4.03 -12.74
C TRP A 165 -15.93 2.76 -13.61
N ALA A 166 -16.50 1.66 -13.11
CA ALA A 166 -16.74 0.47 -13.92
C ALA A 166 -17.72 0.78 -15.08
N ILE A 167 -18.77 1.55 -14.83
CA ILE A 167 -19.74 1.99 -15.85
C ILE A 167 -19.07 2.96 -16.84
N ALA A 168 -18.23 3.89 -16.37
CA ALA A 168 -17.48 4.79 -17.23
C ALA A 168 -16.38 4.09 -18.06
N GLY A 169 -15.79 3.01 -17.51
CA GLY A 169 -14.69 2.23 -18.07
C GLY A 169 -15.10 1.02 -18.92
N ASN A 170 -16.40 0.75 -19.07
CA ASN A 170 -16.94 -0.38 -19.85
C ASN A 170 -16.82 -0.18 -21.38
N ARG A 171 -15.66 0.31 -21.84
CA ARG A 171 -15.25 0.18 -23.23
C ARG A 171 -13.85 -0.37 -23.47
N ARG A 172 -13.03 -0.76 -22.46
CA ARG A 172 -11.72 -1.37 -22.84
C ARG A 172 -10.87 -2.26 -21.91
N SER A 173 -11.11 -2.47 -20.62
CA SER A 173 -10.08 -3.22 -19.85
C SER A 173 -10.52 -4.06 -18.65
N PHE A 174 -11.80 -4.14 -18.31
CA PHE A 174 -12.21 -4.81 -17.06
C PHE A 174 -12.12 -6.34 -17.07
N TRP A 175 -11.94 -6.99 -18.22
CA TRP A 175 -11.93 -8.46 -18.33
C TRP A 175 -10.55 -9.13 -18.36
N ASN A 176 -9.44 -8.39 -18.46
CA ASN A 176 -8.12 -8.99 -18.71
C ASN A 176 -7.20 -9.09 -17.48
N THR A 177 -7.71 -9.06 -16.25
CA THR A 177 -6.82 -9.13 -15.08
C THR A 177 -7.30 -10.03 -13.95
N TRP A 178 -8.11 -11.05 -14.27
CA TRP A 178 -8.30 -12.24 -13.41
C TRP A 178 -8.62 -13.49 -14.24
N VAL A 179 -7.63 -13.98 -14.99
CA VAL A 179 -7.32 -15.41 -15.24
C VAL A 179 -5.81 -15.54 -15.33
#